data_AF-A0A438CRN9-F1
#
_entry.id   AF-A0A438CRN9-F1
#
_cell.length_a   1.000
_cell.length_b   1.000
_cell.length_c   1.000
_cell.angle_alpha   90.00
_cell.angle_beta   90.00
_cell.angle_gamma   90.00
#
_symmetry.space_group_name_H-M   'P 1'
#
loop_
_entity.id
_entity.type
_entity.pdbx_description
1 polymer ?
#
loop_
_entity_poly.entity_id
_entity_poly.type
_entity_poly.pdbx_seq_one_letter_code
_entity_poly.pdbx_strand_id
1 'polypeptide(L)'
;MKLLIMGGSLIGPHLPQTELINYENHAKHYLPPPIVPTINDTRLVKQEAKVKRLESRMRQIHLRLYNTVMREHEIDNAQLVALFPMSLSGAAQRWFASVEPSRLHIWKDVAHEFLT
;
A
#
# COMPACT_ATOMS: atom_id res chain seq x y z
N MET A 1 -13.13 -1.82 -72.79
CA MET A 1 -11.90 -2.58 -72.46
C MET A 1 -12.23 -3.60 -71.38
N LYS A 2 -11.98 -4.88 -71.64
CA LYS A 2 -12.03 -5.97 -70.67
C LYS A 2 -10.77 -5.93 -69.81
N LEU A 3 -10.88 -6.24 -68.52
CA LEU A 3 -9.87 -7.08 -67.86
C LEU A 3 -10.55 -8.04 -66.89
N LEU A 4 -10.41 -9.31 -67.22
CA LEU A 4 -10.80 -10.50 -66.47
C LEU A 4 -9.75 -10.70 -65.37
N ILE A 5 -10.14 -10.97 -64.12
CA ILE A 5 -9.27 -11.69 -63.18
C ILE A 5 -10.08 -12.86 -62.63
N MET A 6 -9.65 -14.04 -63.04
CA MET A 6 -10.05 -15.35 -62.55
C MET A 6 -9.25 -15.68 -61.29
N GLY A 7 -9.90 -16.34 -60.32
CA GLY A 7 -9.22 -17.29 -59.44
C GLY A 7 -9.27 -16.95 -57.95
N GLY A 8 -9.70 -17.94 -57.16
CA GLY A 8 -9.48 -17.94 -55.71
C GLY A 8 -10.58 -18.61 -54.91
N SER A 9 -10.80 -19.92 -55.08
CA SER A 9 -11.52 -20.72 -54.09
C SER A 9 -10.59 -20.97 -52.90
N LEU A 10 -10.91 -20.41 -51.74
CA LEU A 10 -10.36 -20.87 -50.46
C LEU A 10 -11.54 -21.32 -49.60
N ILE A 11 -11.94 -22.56 -49.81
CA ILE A 11 -12.79 -23.32 -48.90
C ILE A 11 -11.92 -23.62 -47.67
N GLY A 12 -11.91 -22.70 -46.69
CA GLY A 12 -11.54 -23.07 -45.33
C GLY A 12 -12.52 -24.11 -44.81
N PRO A 13 -12.16 -24.91 -43.77
CA PRO A 13 -13.10 -25.86 -43.19
C PRO A 13 -14.38 -25.10 -42.83
N HIS A 14 -15.47 -25.39 -43.54
CA HIS A 14 -16.78 -24.84 -43.26
C HIS A 14 -17.22 -25.47 -41.94
N LEU A 15 -16.88 -24.79 -40.85
CA LEU A 15 -17.34 -25.15 -39.52
C LEU A 15 -18.87 -25.16 -39.57
N PRO A 16 -19.53 -26.31 -39.34
CA PRO A 16 -20.97 -26.39 -39.48
C PRO A 16 -21.61 -25.32 -38.59
N GLN A 17 -22.58 -24.58 -39.11
CA GLN A 17 -23.25 -23.50 -38.36
C GLN A 17 -23.79 -23.99 -37.01
N THR A 18 -24.07 -25.28 -36.87
CA THR A 18 -24.45 -25.92 -35.61
C THR A 18 -23.37 -25.83 -34.53
N GLU A 19 -22.07 -25.85 -34.85
CA GLU A 19 -20.99 -25.65 -33.87
C GLU A 19 -20.82 -24.19 -33.47
N LEU A 20 -21.03 -23.25 -34.40
CA LEU A 20 -21.05 -21.80 -34.09
C LEU A 20 -22.22 -21.45 -33.18
N ILE A 21 -23.41 -22.02 -33.46
CA ILE A 21 -24.59 -21.87 -32.61
C ILE A 21 -24.33 -22.51 -31.24
N ASN A 22 -23.63 -23.64 -31.16
CA ASN A 22 -23.29 -24.29 -29.90
C ASN A 22 -22.28 -23.47 -29.10
N TYR A 23 -21.28 -22.85 -29.75
CA TYR A 23 -20.34 -21.92 -29.13
C TYR A 23 -21.04 -20.65 -28.62
N GLU A 24 -21.93 -20.09 -29.43
CA GLU A 24 -22.74 -18.93 -29.03
C GLU A 24 -23.71 -19.24 -27.90
N ASN A 25 -24.34 -20.43 -27.91
CA ASN A 25 -25.28 -20.84 -26.87
C ASN A 25 -24.58 -21.14 -25.55
N HIS A 26 -23.36 -21.69 -25.59
CA HIS A 26 -22.51 -21.84 -24.40
C HIS A 26 -21.98 -20.49 -23.88
N ALA A 27 -21.61 -19.57 -24.77
CA ALA A 27 -21.15 -18.23 -24.37
C ALA A 27 -22.28 -17.36 -23.77
N LYS A 28 -23.52 -17.52 -24.23
CA LYS A 28 -24.71 -16.83 -23.69
C LYS A 28 -25.11 -17.33 -22.29
N HIS A 29 -24.61 -18.50 -21.85
CA HIS A 29 -24.84 -19.07 -20.52
C HIS A 29 -23.63 -18.96 -19.56
N TYR A 30 -22.49 -18.46 -20.04
CA TYR A 30 -21.36 -18.12 -19.19
C TYR A 30 -21.65 -16.80 -18.47
N LEU A 31 -22.33 -16.88 -17.32
CA LEU A 31 -22.25 -15.82 -16.33
C LEU A 31 -20.85 -15.92 -15.71
N PRO A 32 -19.94 -14.94 -15.90
CA PRO A 32 -18.73 -14.91 -15.08
C PRO A 32 -19.19 -14.97 -13.61
N PRO A 33 -18.56 -15.80 -12.76
CA PRO A 33 -18.91 -15.81 -11.35
C PRO A 33 -18.84 -14.36 -10.88
N PRO A 34 -19.88 -13.85 -10.17
CA PRO A 34 -19.85 -12.49 -9.69
C PRO A 34 -18.57 -12.33 -8.88
N ILE A 35 -17.62 -11.56 -9.41
CA ILE A 35 -16.49 -11.10 -8.65
C ILE A 35 -17.13 -10.20 -7.61
N VAL A 36 -17.29 -10.71 -6.40
CA VAL A 36 -17.67 -9.91 -5.24
C VAL A 36 -16.36 -9.49 -4.58
N PRO A 37 -15.74 -8.34 -4.91
CA PRO A 37 -14.81 -7.72 -4.00
C PRO A 37 -15.63 -6.71 -3.19
N THR A 38 -16.38 -7.17 -2.19
CA THR A 38 -17.12 -6.23 -1.32
C THR A 38 -17.00 -6.56 0.17
N ILE A 39 -16.31 -7.66 0.51
CA ILE A 39 -15.99 -8.01 1.90
C ILE A 39 -14.55 -7.58 2.27
N ASN A 40 -13.70 -7.26 1.29
CA ASN A 40 -12.30 -6.91 1.53
C ASN A 40 -12.12 -5.48 2.05
N ASP A 41 -12.91 -4.49 1.62
CA ASP A 41 -12.69 -3.09 1.99
C ASP A 41 -12.90 -2.84 3.49
N THR A 42 -13.98 -3.38 4.07
CA THR A 42 -14.25 -3.26 5.51
C THR A 42 -13.21 -3.98 6.36
N ARG A 43 -12.72 -5.14 5.90
CA ARG A 43 -11.66 -5.90 6.58
C ARG A 43 -10.31 -5.19 6.48
N LEU A 44 -10.01 -4.61 5.32
CA LEU A 44 -8.81 -3.83 5.05
C LEU A 44 -8.78 -2.59 5.94
N VAL A 45 -9.84 -1.77 5.97
CA VAL A 45 -9.96 -0.60 6.85
C VAL A 45 -9.81 -0.99 8.33
N LYS A 46 -10.41 -2.11 8.74
CA LYS A 46 -10.26 -2.65 10.11
C LYS A 46 -8.83 -3.09 10.41
N GLN A 47 -8.14 -3.68 9.44
CA GLN A 47 -6.76 -4.15 9.60
C GLN A 47 -5.78 -2.97 9.58
N GLU A 48 -5.98 -1.99 8.71
CA GLU A 48 -5.25 -0.72 8.71
C GLU A 48 -5.40 0.03 10.04
N ALA A 49 -6.62 0.11 10.60
CA ALA A 49 -6.83 0.73 11.90
C ALA A 49 -6.07 0.00 13.03
N LYS A 50 -6.01 -1.34 12.97
CA LYS A 50 -5.21 -2.14 13.92
C LYS A 50 -3.71 -1.90 13.73
N VAL A 51 -3.24 -1.83 12.49
CA VAL A 51 -1.83 -1.52 12.17
C VAL A 51 -1.48 -0.14 12.71
N LYS A 52 -2.26 0.90 12.41
CA LYS A 52 -2.07 2.26 12.94
C LYS A 52 -2.03 2.29 14.47
N ARG A 53 -2.90 1.52 15.13
CA ARG A 53 -2.89 1.39 16.60
C ARG A 53 -1.60 0.72 17.10
N LEU A 54 -1.11 -0.31 16.42
CA LEU A 54 0.14 -0.97 16.77
C LEU A 54 1.35 -0.05 16.54
N GLU A 55 1.39 0.66 15.42
CA GLU A 55 2.44 1.65 15.11
C GLU A 55 2.49 2.76 16.16
N SER A 56 1.33 3.30 16.57
CA SER A 56 1.23 4.26 17.66
C SER A 56 1.79 3.70 18.99
N ARG A 57 1.45 2.46 19.34
CA ARG A 57 2.01 1.79 20.53
C ARG A 57 3.52 1.61 20.45
N MET A 58 4.05 1.25 19.28
CA MET A 58 5.49 1.13 19.07
C MET A 58 6.20 2.47 19.25
N ARG A 59 5.65 3.57 18.71
CA ARG A 59 6.18 4.93 18.91
C ARG A 59 6.21 5.30 20.40
N GLN A 60 5.15 5.00 21.15
CA GLN A 60 5.10 5.26 22.60
C GLN A 60 6.12 4.44 23.40
N ILE A 61 6.27 3.15 23.08
CA ILE A 61 7.25 2.27 23.75
C ILE A 61 8.67 2.75 23.45
N HIS A 62 8.97 3.09 22.19
CA HIS A 62 10.27 3.64 21.78
C HIS A 62 10.60 4.90 22.57
N LEU A 63 9.68 5.87 22.60
CA LEU A 63 9.87 7.11 23.32
C LEU A 63 10.06 6.89 24.83
N ARG A 64 9.32 5.96 25.43
CA ARG A 64 9.45 5.62 26.85
C ARG A 64 10.81 5.00 27.17
N LEU A 65 11.25 4.02 26.38
CA LEU A 65 12.56 3.37 26.55
C LEU A 65 13.68 4.38 26.38
N TYR A 66 13.61 5.22 25.34
CA TYR A 66 14.57 6.26 25.09
C TYR A 66 14.64 7.23 26.27
N ASN A 67 13.50 7.72 26.77
CA ASN A 67 13.46 8.59 27.95
C ASN A 67 14.07 7.96 29.21
N THR A 68 13.86 6.66 29.45
CA THR A 68 14.40 5.97 30.62
C THR A 68 15.92 5.90 30.56
N VAL A 69 16.48 5.39 29.46
CA VAL A 69 17.94 5.27 29.25
C VAL A 69 18.60 6.63 29.40
N MET A 70 17.97 7.66 28.84
CA MET A 70 18.53 9.00 28.83
C MET A 70 18.51 9.70 30.20
N ARG A 71 17.47 9.44 31.01
CA ARG A 71 17.44 9.91 32.41
C ARG A 71 18.50 9.24 33.27
N GLU A 72 18.80 7.97 33.03
CA GLU A 72 19.86 7.24 33.74
C GLU A 72 21.27 7.77 33.43
N HIS A 73 21.46 8.37 32.26
CA HIS A 73 22.75 8.90 31.80
C HIS A 73 22.88 10.43 31.91
N GLU A 74 21.92 11.12 32.54
CA GLU A 74 21.91 12.59 32.71
C GLU A 74 22.13 13.39 31.42
N ILE A 75 21.67 12.85 30.28
CA ILE A 75 21.87 13.47 28.96
C ILE A 75 21.02 14.75 28.86
N ASP A 76 21.65 15.86 28.48
CA ASP A 76 20.96 17.15 28.32
C ASP A 76 20.06 17.20 27.07
N ASN A 77 19.14 18.17 27.03
CA ASN A 77 18.16 18.31 25.95
C ASN A 77 18.77 18.41 24.55
N ALA A 78 19.90 19.10 24.38
CA ALA A 78 20.53 19.27 23.07
C ALA A 78 21.15 17.96 22.59
N GLN A 79 21.80 17.23 23.49
CA GLN A 79 22.31 15.89 23.20
C GLN A 79 21.18 14.91 22.87
N LEU A 80 20.03 14.99 23.56
CA LEU A 80 18.87 14.15 23.24
C LEU A 80 18.35 14.37 21.83
N VAL A 81 18.20 15.63 21.42
CA VAL A 81 17.78 15.99 20.06
C VAL A 81 18.77 15.49 19.02
N ALA A 82 20.08 15.53 19.32
CA ALA A 82 21.12 15.06 18.41
C ALA A 82 21.22 13.53 18.30
N LEU A 83 20.98 12.80 19.41
CA LEU A 83 21.08 11.34 19.45
C LEU A 83 19.82 10.64 18.94
N PHE A 84 18.65 11.27 19.09
CA PHE A 84 17.37 10.64 18.75
C PHE A 84 17.26 10.17 17.30
N PRO A 85 17.70 10.92 16.28
CA PRO A 85 17.60 10.51 14.87
C PRO A 85 18.35 9.21 14.57
N MET A 86 19.43 8.91 15.30
CA MET A 86 20.20 7.68 15.14
C MET A 86 19.45 6.44 15.65
N SER A 87 18.43 6.63 16.49
CA SER A 87 17.57 5.54 16.98
C SER A 87 16.43 5.20 16.03
N LEU A 88 16.20 6.01 14.99
CA LEU A 88 15.05 5.87 14.10
C LEU A 88 15.38 4.99 12.89
N SER A 89 14.36 4.30 12.42
CA SER A 89 14.42 3.56 11.15
C SER A 89 13.07 3.58 10.44
N GLY A 90 13.07 3.26 9.15
CA GLY A 90 11.85 3.08 8.36
C GLY A 90 10.94 4.32 8.36
N ALA A 91 9.67 4.14 8.75
CA ALA A 91 8.67 5.20 8.73
C ALA A 91 9.00 6.36 9.70
N ALA A 92 9.62 6.06 10.84
CA ALA A 92 10.02 7.09 11.81
C ALA A 92 11.16 7.97 11.28
N GLN A 93 12.10 7.40 10.54
CA GLN A 93 13.17 8.18 9.90
C GLN A 93 12.63 9.08 8.78
N ARG A 94 11.69 8.58 7.97
CA ARG A 94 10.99 9.39 6.95
C ARG A 94 10.20 10.54 7.57
N TRP A 95 9.52 10.29 8.70
CA TRP A 95 8.88 11.35 9.47
C TRP A 95 9.89 12.42 9.88
N PHE A 96 11.02 12.03 10.48
CA PHE A 96 12.02 12.98 10.95
C PHE A 96 12.59 13.84 9.81
N ALA A 97 12.84 13.24 8.64
CA ALA A 97 13.29 13.96 7.45
C ALA A 97 12.24 14.95 6.86
N SER A 98 10.97 14.80 7.24
CA SER A 98 9.88 15.68 6.77
C SER A 98 9.54 16.80 7.75
N VAL A 99 9.98 16.72 9.00
CA VAL A 99 9.72 17.74 10.02
C VAL A 99 10.71 18.90 9.85
N GLU A 100 10.20 20.12 9.97
CA GLU A 100 11.03 21.30 9.92
C GLU A 100 11.96 21.39 11.15
N PRO A 101 13.29 21.55 10.97
CA PRO A 101 14.25 21.51 12.08
C PRO A 101 13.99 22.55 13.18
N SER A 102 13.40 23.69 12.84
CA SER A 102 13.02 24.76 13.78
C SER A 102 11.92 24.33 14.77
N ARG A 103 11.20 23.24 14.50
CA ARG A 103 10.15 22.72 15.38
C ARG A 103 10.72 21.76 16.44
N LEU A 104 12.00 21.39 16.35
CA LEU A 104 12.63 20.34 17.15
C LEU A 104 13.81 20.87 17.99
N HIS A 105 13.64 21.97 18.72
CA HIS A 105 14.72 22.60 19.47
C HIS A 105 15.04 21.95 20.81
N ILE A 106 14.04 21.35 21.46
CA ILE A 106 14.20 20.65 22.73
C ILE A 106 13.52 19.29 22.68
N TRP A 107 13.98 18.39 23.54
CA TRP A 107 13.46 17.04 23.63
C TRP A 107 11.94 16.97 23.82
N LYS A 108 11.37 17.92 24.59
CA LYS A 108 9.92 18.02 24.80
C LYS A 108 9.15 18.21 23.48
N ASP A 109 9.68 19.03 22.57
CA ASP A 109 9.03 19.32 21.29
C ASP A 109 9.16 18.12 20.34
N VAL A 110 10.32 17.46 20.32
CA VAL A 110 10.54 16.20 19.61
C VAL A 110 9.56 15.12 20.08
N ALA A 111 9.43 14.94 21.39
CA ALA A 111 8.51 13.97 21.98
C ALA A 111 7.04 14.24 21.61
N HIS A 112 6.65 15.51 21.55
CA HIS A 112 5.30 15.92 21.20
C HIS A 112 4.98 15.67 19.71
N GLU A 113 5.84 16.15 18.82
CA GLU A 113 5.67 15.99 17.37
C GLU A 113 5.78 14.52 16.95
N PHE A 114 6.61 13.71 17.62
CA PHE A 114 6.78 12.28 17.29
C PHE A 114 5.53 11.44 17.55
N LEU A 115 4.70 11.84 18.52
CA LEU A 115 3.48 11.11 18.90
C LEU A 115 2.23 11.55 18.14
N THR A 116 2.33 12.61 17.35
CA THR A 116 1.25 13.12 16.49
C THR A 116 1.15 12.27 15.21
#